data_AF-A0A951NDJ3-F1
#
_entry.id   AF-A0A951NDJ3-F1
#
_cell.length_a   1.000
_cell.length_b   1.000
_cell.length_c   1.000
_cell.angle_alpha   90.00
_cell.angle_beta   90.00
_cell.angle_gamma   90.00
#
_symmetry.space_group_name_H-M   'P 1'
#
loop_
_entity.id
_entity.type
_entity.pdbx_description
1 polymer ?
#
loop_
_entity_poly.entity_id
_entity_poly.type
_entity_poly.pdbx_seq_one_letter_code
_entity_poly.pdbx_strand_id
1 'polypeptide(L)'
;MRTALLYLALVCIPTAAFWGARVGVERLVRAPGRRATTPSPASRPLERLVADLRRLEQDYRRIKRSDEPHRAKRLLAVGLAYDDTLRDCCRAVGLPEPSRPPLSAVSRLETEAALAQCGVRW
;
A
#
# COMPACT_ATOMS: atom_id res chain seq x y z
N MET A 1 -16.29 -33.58 31.56
CA MET A 1 -16.49 -32.25 30.92
C MET A 1 -15.30 -31.30 31.08
N ARG A 2 -14.65 -31.21 32.25
CA ARG A 2 -13.50 -30.30 32.49
C ARG A 2 -12.27 -30.57 31.62
N THR A 3 -11.98 -31.84 31.31
CA THR A 3 -10.85 -32.27 30.47
C THR A 3 -11.08 -32.01 28.98
N ALA A 4 -12.32 -32.14 28.49
CA ALA A 4 -12.67 -31.83 27.10
C ALA A 4 -12.52 -30.34 26.78
N LEU A 5 -12.85 -29.46 27.74
CA LEU A 5 -12.64 -28.00 27.62
C LEU A 5 -11.15 -27.63 27.56
N LEU A 6 -10.29 -28.34 28.30
CA LEU A 6 -8.84 -28.13 28.28
C LEU A 6 -8.21 -28.51 26.93
N TYR A 7 -8.68 -29.60 26.32
CA TYR A 7 -8.22 -30.02 24.99
C TYR A 7 -8.70 -29.09 23.88
N LEU A 8 -9.95 -28.59 23.96
CA LEU A 8 -10.50 -27.66 22.98
C LEU A 8 -9.79 -26.30 23.03
N ALA A 9 -9.44 -25.83 24.24
CA ALA A 9 -8.61 -24.64 24.41
C ALA A 9 -7.20 -24.83 23.80
N LEU A 10 -6.55 -25.98 24.02
CA LEU A 10 -5.20 -26.26 23.54
C LEU A 10 -5.07 -26.20 22.00
N VAL A 11 -6.13 -26.58 21.27
CA VAL A 11 -6.15 -26.62 19.80
C VAL A 11 -6.48 -25.26 19.16
N CYS A 12 -7.29 -24.42 19.83
CA CYS A 12 -7.65 -23.09 19.32
C CYS A 12 -6.58 -22.01 19.57
N ILE A 13 -5.70 -22.21 20.56
CA ILE A 13 -4.63 -21.27 20.90
C ILE A 13 -3.62 -21.05 19.76
N PRO A 14 -3.07 -22.07 19.08
CA PRO A 14 -2.08 -21.85 18.01
C PRO A 14 -2.68 -21.15 16.78
N THR A 15 -3.95 -21.40 16.45
CA THR A 15 -4.65 -20.75 15.34
C THR A 15 -4.97 -19.29 15.64
N ALA A 16 -5.46 -18.99 16.86
CA ALA A 16 -5.70 -17.61 17.29
C ALA A 16 -4.39 -16.81 17.42
N ALA A 17 -3.32 -17.42 17.93
CA ALA A 17 -2.00 -16.79 18.03
C ALA A 17 -1.41 -16.48 16.65
N PHE A 18 -1.52 -17.39 15.69
CA PHE A 18 -1.06 -17.16 14.31
C PHE A 18 -1.85 -16.04 13.62
N TRP A 19 -3.17 -16.00 13.82
CA TRP A 19 -4.02 -14.94 13.27
C TRP A 19 -3.72 -13.57 13.91
N GLY A 20 -3.57 -13.53 15.24
CA GLY A 20 -3.18 -12.34 15.99
C GLY A 20 -1.79 -11.82 15.58
N ALA A 21 -0.81 -12.70 15.38
CA ALA A 21 0.52 -12.34 14.93
C ALA A 21 0.50 -11.71 13.53
N ARG A 22 -0.29 -12.24 12.59
CA ARG A 22 -0.47 -11.60 11.27
C ARG A 22 -1.02 -10.18 11.38
N VAL A 23 -2.09 -9.98 12.16
CA VAL A 23 -2.69 -8.64 12.33
C VAL A 23 -1.72 -7.68 13.02
N GLY A 24 -0.92 -8.18 13.98
CA GLY A 24 0.13 -7.41 14.65
C GLY A 24 1.25 -6.97 13.71
N VAL A 25 1.71 -7.84 12.81
CA VAL A 25 2.73 -7.52 11.80
C VAL A 25 2.22 -6.48 10.80
N GLU A 26 0.97 -6.60 10.34
CA GLU A 26 0.33 -5.59 9.47
C GLU A 26 0.28 -4.22 10.14
N ARG A 27 -0.02 -4.17 11.45
CA ARG A 27 -0.04 -2.93 12.25
C ARG A 27 1.35 -2.34 12.46
N LEU A 28 2.37 -3.18 12.63
CA LEU A 28 3.76 -2.76 12.84
C LEU A 28 4.42 -2.28 11.54
N VAL A 29 4.09 -2.89 10.40
CA VAL A 29 4.52 -2.40 9.07
C VAL A 29 3.72 -1.15 8.66
N ARG A 30 2.48 -1.00 9.13
CA ARG A 30 1.70 0.25 9.08
C ARG A 30 2.15 1.31 10.09
N ALA A 31 3.22 1.10 10.85
CA ALA A 31 3.79 2.16 11.64
C ALA A 31 4.00 3.35 10.69
N PRO A 32 3.33 4.49 10.94
CA PRO A 32 3.33 5.60 10.01
C PRO A 32 4.77 6.10 9.97
N GLY A 33 5.52 5.67 8.96
CA GLY A 33 6.79 6.29 8.62
C GLY A 33 6.48 7.75 8.52
N ARG A 34 7.05 8.55 9.44
CA ARG A 34 6.81 9.98 9.65
C ARG A 34 6.32 10.57 8.34
N ARG A 35 4.99 10.73 8.21
CA ARG A 35 4.46 11.71 7.29
C ARG A 35 5.06 12.99 7.84
N ALA A 36 6.13 13.45 7.20
CA ALA A 36 6.44 14.85 7.26
C ALA A 36 5.16 15.50 6.77
N THR A 37 4.32 15.93 7.71
CA THR A 37 3.28 16.92 7.47
C THR A 37 4.07 18.17 7.09
N THR A 38 4.63 18.16 5.89
CA THR A 38 5.15 19.36 5.28
C THR A 38 3.91 20.22 5.07
N PRO A 39 3.86 21.44 5.63
CA PRO A 39 2.71 22.31 5.48
C PRO A 39 2.40 22.41 3.99
N SER A 40 1.18 22.01 3.60
CA SER A 40 0.73 21.84 2.21
C SER A 40 1.16 23.05 1.37
N PRO A 41 2.26 22.97 0.61
CA PRO A 41 2.49 23.95 -0.43
C PRO A 41 1.48 23.56 -1.52
N ALA A 42 0.73 24.55 -2.02
CA ALA A 42 -0.21 24.45 -3.15
C ALA A 42 -0.14 23.10 -3.89
N SER A 43 -1.24 22.32 -3.84
CA SER A 43 -1.44 21.01 -4.49
C SER A 43 -0.30 20.68 -5.45
N ARG A 44 0.57 19.72 -5.08
CA ARG A 44 1.74 19.36 -5.88
C ARG A 44 1.29 19.25 -7.35
N PRO A 45 1.92 19.97 -8.29
CA PRO A 45 1.42 20.07 -9.65
C PRO A 45 1.28 18.66 -10.25
N LEU A 46 0.18 18.42 -10.95
CA LEU A 46 -0.20 17.09 -11.45
C LEU A 46 0.92 16.48 -12.29
N GLU A 47 1.65 17.29 -13.05
CA GLU A 47 2.79 16.88 -13.88
C GLU A 47 3.90 16.24 -13.05
N ARG A 48 4.16 16.74 -11.83
CA ARG A 48 5.14 16.14 -10.92
C ARG A 48 4.65 14.81 -10.37
N LEU A 49 3.35 14.70 -10.06
CA LEU A 49 2.76 13.43 -9.59
C LEU A 49 2.81 12.36 -10.68
N VAL A 50 2.52 12.73 -11.93
CA VAL A 50 2.65 11.83 -13.09
C VAL A 50 4.10 11.40 -13.32
N ALA A 51 5.06 12.33 -13.18
CA ALA A 51 6.48 12.01 -13.26
C ALA A 51 6.91 11.06 -12.12
N ASP A 52 6.39 11.27 -10.90
CA ASP A 52 6.61 10.40 -9.75
C ASP A 52 6.05 8.99 -10.02
N LEU A 53 4.83 8.85 -10.58
CA LEU A 53 4.25 7.56 -10.96
C LEU A 53 5.10 6.82 -12.00
N ARG A 54 5.55 7.51 -13.05
CA ARG A 54 6.44 6.94 -14.07
C ARG A 54 7.73 6.42 -13.45
N ARG A 55 8.35 7.22 -12.58
CA ARG A 55 9.57 6.85 -11.87
C ARG A 55 9.34 5.64 -10.97
N LEU A 56 8.27 5.63 -10.19
CA LEU A 56 7.94 4.52 -9.29
C LEU A 56 7.65 3.22 -10.04
N GLU A 57 7.00 3.28 -11.20
CA GLU A 57 6.79 2.10 -12.04
C GLU A 57 8.11 1.53 -12.56
N GLN A 58 9.02 2.40 -13.01
CA GLN A 58 10.36 2.00 -13.43
C GLN A 58 11.15 1.39 -12.27
N ASP A 59 11.11 2.00 -11.09
CA ASP A 59 11.75 1.50 -9.88
C ASP A 59 11.17 0.13 -9.49
N TYR A 60 9.84 -0.04 -9.53
CA TYR A 60 9.18 -1.32 -9.27
C TYR A 60 9.67 -2.41 -10.23
N ARG A 61 9.68 -2.12 -11.55
CA ARG A 61 10.17 -3.05 -12.58
C ARG A 61 11.64 -3.38 -12.38
N ARG A 62 12.48 -2.39 -12.05
CA ARG A 62 13.90 -2.55 -11.78
C ARG A 62 14.14 -3.46 -10.57
N ILE A 63 13.49 -3.18 -9.45
CA ILE A 63 13.62 -3.98 -8.21
C ILE A 63 13.09 -5.40 -8.44
N LYS A 64 11.99 -5.54 -9.19
CA LYS A 64 11.44 -6.86 -9.53
C LYS A 64 12.44 -7.70 -10.33
N ARG A 65 13.28 -7.10 -11.17
CA ARG A 65 14.32 -7.81 -11.94
C ARG A 65 15.64 -7.98 -11.18
N SER A 66 15.92 -7.16 -10.18
CA SER A 66 17.14 -7.26 -9.38
C SER A 66 17.10 -8.46 -8.43
N ASP A 67 18.27 -9.01 -8.12
CA ASP A 67 18.46 -10.03 -7.08
C ASP A 67 19.12 -9.46 -5.80
N GLU A 68 18.89 -8.16 -5.57
CA GLU A 68 19.45 -7.45 -4.42
C GLU A 68 18.77 -7.90 -3.10
N PRO A 69 19.50 -7.86 -1.97
CA PRO A 69 18.92 -8.18 -0.67
C PRO A 69 17.73 -7.28 -0.34
N HIS A 70 16.81 -7.81 0.47
CA HIS A 70 15.58 -7.13 0.90
C HIS A 70 14.62 -6.71 -0.23
N ARG A 71 14.70 -7.35 -1.41
CA ARG A 71 13.80 -7.13 -2.56
C ARG A 71 12.33 -7.02 -2.17
N ALA A 72 11.81 -7.94 -1.35
CA ALA A 72 10.41 -7.93 -0.92
C ALA A 72 10.02 -6.64 -0.17
N LYS A 73 10.86 -6.16 0.75
CA LYS A 73 10.62 -4.91 1.50
C LYS A 73 10.65 -3.69 0.58
N ARG A 74 11.57 -3.68 -0.40
CA ARG A 74 11.68 -2.59 -1.37
C ARG A 74 10.48 -2.54 -2.32
N LEU A 75 10.02 -3.70 -2.81
CA LEU A 75 8.79 -3.77 -3.61
C LEU A 75 7.57 -3.29 -2.82
N LEU A 76 7.47 -3.67 -1.54
CA LEU A 76 6.40 -3.18 -0.66
C LEU A 76 6.47 -1.67 -0.47
N ALA A 77 7.66 -1.11 -0.21
CA ALA A 77 7.83 0.33 -0.04
C ALA A 77 7.46 1.13 -1.32
N VAL A 78 7.93 0.66 -2.49
CA VAL A 78 7.58 1.28 -3.77
C VAL A 78 6.09 1.15 -4.07
N GLY A 79 5.49 -0.01 -3.78
CA GLY A 79 4.04 -0.21 -3.95
C GLY A 79 3.19 0.71 -3.08
N LEU A 80 3.59 0.95 -1.83
CA LEU A 80 2.91 1.90 -0.95
C LEU A 80 3.04 3.34 -1.45
N ALA A 81 4.25 3.74 -1.89
CA ALA A 81 4.47 5.06 -2.47
C ALA A 81 3.66 5.26 -3.77
N TYR A 82 3.51 4.21 -4.58
CA TYR A 82 2.69 4.23 -5.78
C TYR A 82 1.21 4.42 -5.45
N ASP A 83 0.67 3.67 -4.49
CA ASP A 83 -0.73 3.79 -4.06
C ASP A 83 -1.03 5.16 -3.43
N ASP A 84 -0.09 5.74 -2.68
CA ASP A 84 -0.23 7.11 -2.16
C ASP A 84 -0.21 8.16 -3.27
N THR A 85 0.68 8.00 -4.26
CA THR A 85 0.76 8.93 -5.40
C THR A 85 -0.50 8.84 -6.27
N LEU A 86 -1.07 7.64 -6.46
CA LEU A 86 -2.36 7.47 -7.13
C LEU A 86 -3.48 8.24 -6.42
N ARG A 87 -3.54 8.17 -5.08
CA ARG A 87 -4.51 8.97 -4.31
C ARG A 87 -4.30 10.47 -4.51
N ASP A 88 -3.06 10.94 -4.45
CA ASP A 88 -2.77 12.36 -4.63
C ASP A 88 -3.11 12.82 -6.05
N CYS A 89 -2.92 11.98 -7.07
CA CYS A 89 -3.42 12.23 -8.43
C CYS A 89 -4.95 12.36 -8.44
N CYS A 90 -5.68 11.41 -7.84
CA CYS A 90 -7.15 11.48 -7.74
C CYS A 90 -7.61 12.79 -7.11
N ARG A 91 -6.96 13.21 -6.01
CA ARG A 91 -7.26 14.49 -5.35
C ARG A 91 -7.01 15.68 -6.27
N ALA A 92 -5.89 15.68 -7.00
CA ALA A 92 -5.53 16.77 -7.91
C ALA A 92 -6.51 16.93 -9.08
N VAL A 93 -7.10 15.84 -9.58
CA VAL A 93 -8.11 15.87 -10.65
C VAL A 93 -9.55 15.95 -10.14
N GLY A 94 -9.77 15.93 -8.83
CA GLY A 94 -11.11 15.98 -8.21
C GLY A 94 -11.90 14.66 -8.28
N LEU A 95 -11.22 13.53 -8.48
CA LEU A 95 -11.83 12.19 -8.40
C LEU A 95 -11.99 11.74 -6.94
N PRO A 96 -12.95 10.83 -6.65
CA PRO A 96 -13.05 10.21 -5.34
C PRO A 96 -11.75 9.48 -4.98
N GLU A 97 -11.22 9.77 -3.79
CA GLU A 97 -9.99 9.14 -3.32
C GLU A 97 -10.23 7.64 -3.02
N PRO A 98 -9.34 6.74 -3.47
CA PRO A 98 -9.46 5.31 -3.16
C PRO A 98 -9.21 5.05 -1.66
N SER A 99 -9.47 3.82 -1.20
CA SER A 99 -9.24 3.40 0.19
C SER A 99 -7.76 3.49 0.59
N ARG A 100 -7.47 3.76 1.87
CA ARG A 100 -6.08 3.92 2.36
C ARG A 100 -5.18 2.71 2.01
N PRO A 101 -3.93 2.94 1.58
CA PRO A 101 -3.00 1.89 1.21
C PRO A 101 -2.82 0.82 2.28
N PRO A 102 -2.41 -0.39 1.88
CA PRO A 102 -2.21 -0.82 0.49
C PRO A 102 -3.53 -0.99 -0.27
N LEU A 103 -3.54 -0.67 -1.57
CA LEU A 103 -4.68 -0.94 -2.44
C LEU A 103 -4.71 -2.41 -2.84
N SER A 104 -5.93 -2.96 -3.01
CA SER A 104 -6.09 -4.25 -3.68
C SER A 104 -5.67 -4.12 -5.15
N ALA A 105 -5.28 -5.22 -5.80
CA ALA A 105 -4.90 -5.19 -7.21
C ALA A 105 -6.02 -4.66 -8.12
N VAL A 106 -7.28 -5.02 -7.81
CA VAL A 106 -8.47 -4.54 -8.53
C VAL A 106 -8.67 -3.05 -8.30
N SER A 107 -8.68 -2.60 -7.04
CA SER A 107 -8.86 -1.18 -6.71
C SER A 107 -7.76 -0.29 -7.29
N ARG A 108 -6.53 -0.80 -7.36
CA ARG A 108 -5.42 -0.12 -8.03
C ARG A 108 -5.71 0.04 -9.52
N LEU A 109 -6.06 -1.05 -10.21
CA LEU A 109 -6.38 -1.03 -11.64
C LEU A 109 -7.58 -0.11 -11.97
N GLU A 110 -8.63 -0.14 -11.15
CA GLU A 110 -9.77 0.77 -11.27
C GLU A 110 -9.36 2.24 -11.12
N THR A 111 -8.49 2.54 -10.16
CA THR A 111 -7.96 3.89 -9.93
C THR A 111 -7.13 4.36 -11.12
N GLU A 112 -6.26 3.50 -11.64
CA GLU A 112 -5.46 3.78 -12.84
C GLU A 112 -6.35 4.04 -14.06
N ALA A 113 -7.38 3.23 -14.25
CA ALA A 113 -8.34 3.39 -15.34
C ALA A 113 -9.12 4.70 -15.23
N ALA A 114 -9.58 5.07 -14.02
CA ALA A 114 -10.28 6.32 -13.78
C ALA A 114 -9.39 7.54 -14.08
N LEU A 115 -8.13 7.51 -13.64
CA LEU A 115 -7.15 8.55 -13.95
C LEU A 115 -6.88 8.65 -15.47
N ALA A 116 -6.75 7.52 -16.15
CA ALA A 116 -6.58 7.49 -17.60
C ALA A 116 -7.78 8.07 -18.36
N GLN A 117 -9.01 7.85 -17.88
CA GLN A 117 -10.23 8.46 -18.45
C GLN A 117 -10.26 9.98 -18.28
N CYS A 118 -9.64 10.51 -17.23
CA CYS A 118 -9.41 11.95 -17.03
C CYS A 118 -8.19 12.50 -17.79
N GLY A 119 -7.54 11.69 -18.63
CA GLY A 119 -6.38 12.09 -19.43
C GLY A 119 -5.03 11.99 -18.73
N VAL A 120 -4.99 11.47 -17.49
CA VAL A 120 -3.74 11.29 -16.74
C VAL A 120 -3.08 9.97 -17.14
N ARG A 121 -1.90 10.03 -17.75
CA ARG A 121 -1.15 8.86 -18.23
C ARG A 121 0.33 9.00 -17.89
N TRP A 122 1.00 7.91 -17.53
CA TRP A 122 2.43 7.88 -17.19
C TRP A 122 3.19 6.83 -17.98
#